data_AF-A0A066PNV8-F1
#
_entry.id   AF-A0A066PNV8-F1
#
_cell.length_a   1.000
_cell.length_b   1.000
_cell.length_c   1.000
_cell.angle_alpha   90.00
_cell.angle_beta   90.00
_cell.angle_gamma   90.00
#
_symmetry.space_group_name_H-M   'P 1'
#
loop_
_entity.id
_entity.type
_entity.pdbx_description
1 polymer ?
#
loop_
_entity_poly.entity_id
_entity_poly.type
_entity_poly.pdbx_seq_one_letter_code
_entity_poly.pdbx_strand_id
1 'polypeptide(L)'
;MLNAVHVVERVARGHSYLYLVESVRVGKSVRQRTIKSLGRKDVLAASGELDRLVASIARHAERSIILSDIDAGRIAAHRIGGPLLFGRLWDRLGIGEVLNNLLEGRQFGFAVERTVFVATLHRLFVSGSDRSCVDWMQSDAIDGAEDLALHHFYRAMAWLGGELGDRQAGALAPRCVKDVIEEQLFERRRDLFTDLSLVFMDTTSLCFYGEGGETLGRHGHSKRKNPALALFLNIPAMRCVIADVKSPMQE
;
A
#
# COMPACT_ATOMS: atom_id res chain seq x y z
N MET A 1 -34.54 -2.72 -7.80
CA MET A 1 -33.77 -3.83 -7.21
C MET A 1 -33.83 -4.99 -8.18
N LEU A 2 -32.70 -5.41 -8.74
CA LEU A 2 -32.65 -6.66 -9.52
C LEU A 2 -32.67 -7.83 -8.54
N ASN A 3 -33.59 -8.78 -8.74
CA ASN A 3 -33.60 -10.02 -7.99
C ASN A 3 -32.36 -10.84 -8.37
N ALA A 4 -31.73 -11.50 -7.41
CA ALA A 4 -30.58 -12.35 -7.68
C ALA A 4 -31.01 -13.59 -8.48
N VAL A 5 -30.47 -13.73 -9.70
CA VAL A 5 -30.68 -14.87 -10.59
C VAL A 5 -29.49 -15.83 -10.47
N HIS A 6 -29.76 -17.12 -10.26
CA HIS A 6 -28.72 -18.15 -10.14
C HIS A 6 -29.25 -19.52 -10.56
N VAL A 7 -28.33 -20.48 -10.76
CA VAL A 7 -28.68 -21.86 -11.11
C VAL A 7 -28.74 -22.71 -9.86
N VAL A 8 -29.79 -23.53 -9.72
CA VAL A 8 -29.98 -24.47 -8.61
C VAL A 8 -30.14 -25.88 -9.15
N GLU A 9 -29.48 -26.83 -8.50
CA GLU A 9 -29.64 -28.26 -8.73
C GLU A 9 -30.75 -28.82 -7.83
N ARG A 10 -31.66 -29.61 -8.40
CA ARG A 10 -32.68 -30.35 -7.65
C ARG A 10 -32.69 -31.80 -8.10
N VAL A 11 -32.78 -32.72 -7.14
CA VAL A 11 -32.84 -34.16 -7.39
C VAL A 11 -34.29 -34.61 -7.43
N ALA A 12 -34.67 -35.30 -8.50
CA ALA A 12 -35.99 -35.89 -8.66
C ALA A 12 -35.87 -37.26 -9.34
N ARG A 13 -36.53 -38.29 -8.75
CA ARG A 13 -36.58 -39.66 -9.29
C ARG A 13 -35.19 -40.22 -9.68
N GLY A 14 -34.19 -39.99 -8.84
CA GLY A 14 -32.82 -40.48 -9.05
C GLY A 14 -31.99 -39.69 -10.07
N HIS A 15 -32.51 -38.61 -10.64
CA HIS A 15 -31.79 -37.75 -11.58
C HIS A 15 -31.66 -36.32 -11.07
N SER A 16 -30.55 -35.66 -11.40
CA SER A 16 -30.31 -34.25 -11.10
C SER A 16 -30.77 -33.34 -12.24
N TYR A 17 -31.49 -32.28 -11.91
CA TYR A 17 -31.99 -31.28 -12.86
C TYR A 17 -31.49 -29.89 -12.49
N LEU A 18 -31.13 -29.10 -13.50
CA LEU A 18 -30.70 -27.71 -13.34
C LEU A 18 -31.84 -26.76 -13.67
N TYR A 19 -32.01 -25.74 -12.83
CA TYR A 19 -33.03 -24.70 -12.98
C TYR A 19 -32.42 -23.32 -12.85
N LEU A 20 -32.79 -22.40 -13.73
CA LEU A 20 -32.56 -20.98 -13.56
C LEU A 20 -33.65 -20.42 -12.65
N VAL A 21 -33.27 -19.89 -11.49
CA VAL A 21 -34.20 -19.37 -10.49
C VAL A 21 -33.86 -17.94 -10.13
N GLU A 22 -34.86 -17.18 -9.69
CA GLU A 22 -34.68 -15.88 -9.07
C GLU A 22 -35.15 -15.88 -7.61
N SER A 23 -34.41 -15.17 -6.77
CA SER A 23 -34.80 -14.96 -5.37
C SER A 23 -35.79 -13.80 -5.27
N VAL A 24 -37.03 -14.09 -4.87
CA VAL A 24 -38.10 -13.10 -4.68
C VAL A 24 -38.47 -13.02 -3.21
N ARG A 25 -38.57 -11.79 -2.68
CA ARG A 25 -39.06 -11.58 -1.31
C ARG A 25 -40.59 -11.65 -1.31
N VAL A 26 -41.14 -12.58 -0.53
CA VAL A 26 -42.59 -12.76 -0.34
C VAL A 26 -42.88 -12.52 1.14
N GLY A 27 -43.34 -11.32 1.47
CA GLY A 27 -43.54 -10.87 2.85
C GLY A 27 -42.24 -10.82 3.64
N LYS A 28 -42.17 -11.58 4.75
CA LYS A 28 -40.99 -11.65 5.62
C LYS A 28 -39.94 -12.68 5.18
N SER A 29 -40.24 -13.53 4.18
CA SER A 29 -39.36 -14.62 3.75
C SER A 29 -38.89 -14.44 2.30
N VAL A 30 -37.71 -14.95 1.98
CA VAL A 30 -37.19 -15.05 0.60
C VAL A 30 -37.54 -16.42 0.04
N ARG A 31 -38.15 -16.47 -1.14
CA ARG A 31 -38.49 -17.71 -1.86
C ARG A 31 -37.83 -17.73 -3.23
N GLN A 32 -37.49 -18.91 -3.71
CA GLN A 32 -36.99 -19.11 -5.07
C GLN A 32 -38.17 -19.26 -6.03
N ARG A 33 -38.24 -18.42 -7.06
CA ARG A 33 -39.15 -18.58 -8.20
C ARG A 33 -38.36 -19.17 -9.36
N THR A 34 -38.83 -20.29 -9.91
CA THR A 34 -38.21 -20.88 -11.10
C THR A 34 -38.53 -20.04 -12.33
N ILE A 35 -37.50 -19.58 -13.03
CA ILE A 35 -37.63 -18.86 -14.31
C ILE A 35 -37.69 -19.88 -15.45
N LYS A 36 -36.73 -20.80 -15.48
CA LYS A 36 -36.61 -21.77 -16.58
C LYS A 36 -35.97 -23.07 -16.10
N SER A 37 -36.52 -24.19 -16.55
CA SER A 37 -35.85 -25.50 -16.44
C SER A 37 -34.76 -25.58 -17.52
N LEU A 38 -33.51 -25.81 -17.11
CA LEU A 38 -32.41 -26.01 -18.05
C LEU A 38 -32.38 -27.46 -18.55
N GLY A 39 -32.79 -28.42 -17.71
CA GLY A 39 -32.88 -29.82 -18.08
C GLY A 39 -32.12 -30.74 -17.14
N ARG A 40 -31.96 -32.00 -17.54
CA ARG A 40 -31.22 -33.03 -16.80
C ARG A 40 -29.72 -32.77 -16.87
N LYS A 41 -29.05 -32.71 -15.72
CA LYS A 41 -27.63 -32.36 -15.59
C LYS A 41 -26.71 -33.31 -16.37
N ASP A 42 -26.97 -34.61 -16.29
CA ASP A 42 -26.22 -35.65 -16.99
C ASP A 42 -26.34 -35.53 -18.51
N VAL A 43 -27.55 -35.29 -19.01
CA VAL A 43 -27.81 -35.10 -20.44
C VAL A 43 -27.17 -33.81 -20.96
N LEU A 44 -27.32 -32.71 -20.22
CA LEU A 44 -26.74 -31.40 -20.58
C LEU A 44 -25.20 -31.42 -20.59
N ALA A 45 -24.60 -32.17 -19.67
CA ALA A 45 -23.15 -32.37 -19.63
C ALA A 45 -22.68 -33.23 -20.82
N ALA A 46 -23.38 -34.32 -21.12
CA ALA A 46 -23.03 -35.21 -22.23
C ALA A 46 -23.22 -34.55 -23.61
N SER A 47 -24.22 -33.68 -23.79
CA SER A 47 -24.48 -32.97 -25.05
C SER A 47 -23.59 -31.74 -25.27
N GLY A 48 -22.87 -31.30 -24.23
CA GLY A 48 -22.11 -30.05 -24.21
C GLY A 48 -22.98 -28.79 -24.27
N GLU A 49 -24.31 -28.90 -24.14
CA GLU A 49 -25.21 -27.74 -24.15
C GLU A 49 -24.94 -26.79 -22.97
N LEU A 50 -24.55 -27.34 -21.82
CA LEU A 50 -24.20 -26.53 -20.66
C LEU A 50 -22.96 -25.66 -20.94
N ASP A 51 -21.93 -26.21 -21.57
CA ASP A 51 -20.70 -25.47 -21.91
C ASP A 51 -20.97 -24.40 -22.97
N ARG A 52 -21.82 -24.70 -23.97
CA ARG A 52 -22.25 -23.70 -24.96
C ARG A 52 -23.02 -22.54 -24.30
N LEU A 53 -23.89 -22.85 -23.33
CA LEU A 53 -24.63 -21.84 -22.57
C LEU A 53 -23.68 -20.98 -21.74
N VAL A 54 -22.75 -21.59 -21.02
CA VAL A 54 -21.72 -20.88 -20.24
C VAL A 54 -20.89 -19.98 -21.15
N ALA A 55 -20.36 -20.50 -22.26
CA ALA A 55 -19.60 -19.72 -23.23
C ALA A 55 -20.42 -18.55 -23.79
N SER A 56 -21.70 -18.76 -24.10
CA SER A 56 -22.56 -17.70 -24.61
C SER A 56 -22.83 -16.61 -23.58
N ILE A 57 -23.05 -16.97 -22.31
CA ILE A 57 -23.24 -15.99 -21.22
C ILE A 57 -21.92 -15.26 -20.93
N ALA A 58 -20.81 -15.99 -20.89
CA ALA A 58 -19.49 -15.47 -20.59
C ALA A 58 -19.07 -14.38 -21.59
N ARG A 59 -19.38 -14.54 -22.89
CA ARG A 59 -19.16 -13.49 -23.92
C ARG A 59 -19.82 -12.14 -23.59
N HIS A 60 -20.88 -12.14 -22.80
CA HIS A 60 -21.58 -10.94 -22.35
C HIS A 60 -21.21 -10.53 -20.92
N ALA A 61 -20.30 -11.26 -20.28
CA ALA A 61 -19.87 -11.07 -18.89
C ALA A 61 -18.34 -10.92 -18.81
N GLU A 62 -17.76 -10.10 -19.69
CA GLU A 62 -16.31 -9.84 -19.80
C GLU A 62 -15.65 -9.54 -18.45
N ARG A 63 -16.29 -8.70 -17.62
CA ARG A 63 -15.81 -8.40 -16.26
C ARG A 63 -15.76 -9.62 -15.35
N SER A 64 -16.74 -10.53 -15.46
CA SER A 64 -16.76 -11.76 -14.65
C SER A 64 -15.72 -12.79 -15.10
N ILE A 65 -15.38 -12.83 -16.40
CA ILE A 65 -14.27 -13.65 -16.90
C ILE A 65 -12.96 -13.13 -16.30
N ILE A 66 -12.70 -11.83 -16.40
CA ILE A 66 -11.47 -11.22 -15.87
C ILE A 66 -11.36 -11.46 -14.36
N LEU A 67 -12.43 -11.24 -13.59
CA LEU A 67 -12.43 -11.52 -12.16
C LEU A 67 -12.21 -13.00 -11.86
N SER A 68 -12.84 -13.91 -12.61
CA SER A 68 -12.62 -15.35 -12.45
C SER A 68 -11.19 -15.78 -12.80
N ASP A 69 -10.57 -15.14 -13.78
CA ASP A 69 -9.19 -15.39 -14.18
C ASP A 69 -8.21 -14.85 -13.13
N ILE A 70 -8.51 -13.71 -12.51
CA ILE A 70 -7.76 -13.18 -11.36
C ILE A 70 -7.89 -14.12 -10.16
N ASP A 71 -9.11 -14.54 -9.79
CA ASP A 71 -9.36 -15.45 -8.66
C ASP A 71 -8.70 -16.82 -8.86
N ALA A 72 -8.62 -17.27 -10.11
CA ALA A 72 -7.93 -18.51 -10.47
C ALA A 72 -6.41 -18.36 -10.64
N GLY A 73 -5.86 -17.16 -10.45
CA GLY A 73 -4.44 -16.86 -10.63
C GLY A 73 -3.93 -16.96 -12.08
N ARG A 74 -4.83 -16.97 -13.08
CA ARG A 74 -4.48 -17.01 -14.51
C ARG A 74 -3.99 -15.66 -15.02
N ILE A 75 -4.46 -14.56 -14.41
CA ILE A 75 -4.09 -13.19 -14.75
C ILE A 75 -3.72 -12.48 -13.45
N ALA A 76 -2.57 -11.81 -13.43
CA ALA A 76 -2.19 -10.91 -12.36
C ALA A 76 -2.61 -9.47 -12.70
N ALA A 77 -3.16 -8.76 -11.73
CA ALA A 77 -3.48 -7.35 -11.84
C ALA A 77 -2.62 -6.56 -10.85
N HIS A 78 -1.87 -5.59 -11.36
CA HIS A 78 -1.03 -4.72 -10.54
C HIS A 78 -1.51 -3.27 -10.60
N ARG A 79 -1.41 -2.57 -9.47
CA ARG A 79 -1.63 -1.13 -9.38
C ARG A 79 -0.38 -0.39 -9.86
N ILE A 80 -0.55 0.51 -10.82
CA ILE A 80 0.58 1.25 -11.42
C ILE A 80 0.60 2.75 -11.04
N GLY A 81 -0.53 3.31 -10.60
CA GLY A 81 -0.71 4.76 -10.48
C GLY A 81 0.20 5.41 -9.42
N GLY A 82 0.19 4.87 -8.21
CA GLY A 82 1.02 5.37 -7.11
C GLY A 82 2.51 5.29 -7.43
N PRO A 83 3.04 4.10 -7.78
CA PRO A 83 4.45 3.93 -8.13
C PRO A 83 4.92 4.86 -9.26
N LEU A 84 4.16 5.00 -10.34
CA LEU A 84 4.54 5.89 -11.45
C LEU A 84 4.56 7.37 -11.07
N LEU A 85 3.53 7.84 -10.36
CA LEU A 85 3.44 9.24 -9.96
C LEU A 85 4.56 9.61 -8.99
N PHE A 86 4.71 8.82 -7.93
CA PHE A 86 5.69 9.10 -6.89
C PHE A 86 7.11 8.77 -7.33
N GLY A 87 7.32 7.84 -8.27
CA GLY A 87 8.63 7.62 -8.90
C GLY A 87 9.11 8.88 -9.61
N ARG A 88 8.25 9.51 -10.42
CA ARG A 88 8.59 10.80 -11.05
C ARG A 88 8.86 11.92 -10.05
N LEU A 89 8.10 11.99 -8.96
CA LEU A 89 8.35 12.96 -7.90
C LEU A 89 9.66 12.68 -7.17
N TRP A 90 9.98 11.40 -6.94
CA TRP A 90 11.21 10.97 -6.30
C TRP A 90 12.44 11.41 -7.08
N ASP A 91 12.40 11.23 -8.41
CA ASP A 91 13.45 11.68 -9.32
C ASP A 91 13.51 13.21 -9.38
N ARG A 92 12.37 13.88 -9.56
CA ARG A 92 12.31 15.35 -9.64
C ARG A 92 12.79 16.04 -8.37
N LEU A 93 12.52 15.45 -7.20
CA LEU A 93 13.00 15.94 -5.91
C LEU A 93 14.46 15.54 -5.64
N GLY A 94 15.07 14.73 -6.51
CA GLY A 94 16.45 14.31 -6.39
C GLY A 94 16.71 13.34 -5.23
N ILE A 95 15.67 12.66 -4.72
CA ILE A 95 15.77 11.80 -3.54
C ILE A 95 16.58 10.55 -3.86
N GLY A 96 16.28 9.89 -4.98
CA GLY A 96 17.00 8.68 -5.39
C GLY A 96 18.50 8.93 -5.57
N GLU A 97 18.86 10.08 -6.16
CA GLU A 97 20.26 10.45 -6.35
C GLU A 97 20.99 10.73 -5.04
N VAL A 98 20.38 11.49 -4.12
CA VAL A 98 20.97 11.73 -2.78
C VAL A 98 21.19 10.41 -2.03
N LEU A 99 20.20 9.51 -2.06
CA LEU A 99 20.32 8.20 -1.44
C LEU A 99 21.44 7.38 -2.07
N ASN A 100 21.49 7.29 -3.40
CA ASN A 100 22.51 6.52 -4.11
C ASN A 100 23.91 7.07 -3.86
N ASN A 101 24.10 8.39 -3.86
CA ASN A 101 25.40 9.01 -3.56
C ASN A 101 25.87 8.68 -2.14
N LEU A 102 24.97 8.67 -1.15
CA LEU A 102 25.29 8.28 0.23
C LEU A 102 25.53 6.78 0.40
N LEU A 103 25.05 5.97 -0.54
CA LEU A 103 25.26 4.53 -0.61
C LEU A 103 26.54 4.17 -1.39
N GLU A 104 27.17 5.10 -2.09
CA GLU A 104 28.43 4.84 -2.79
C GLU A 104 29.50 4.31 -1.83
N GLY A 105 30.22 3.28 -2.26
CA GLY A 105 31.23 2.60 -1.45
C GLY A 105 30.66 1.70 -0.34
N ARG A 106 29.34 1.64 -0.14
CA ARG A 106 28.70 0.68 0.78
C ARG A 106 28.45 -0.64 0.06
N GLN A 107 28.58 -1.75 0.78
CA GLN A 107 28.44 -3.11 0.23
C GLN A 107 27.07 -3.73 0.53
N PHE A 108 25.98 -3.00 0.23
CA PHE A 108 24.64 -3.59 0.33
C PHE A 108 24.40 -4.53 -0.84
N GLY A 109 23.94 -5.76 -0.53
CA GLY A 109 23.58 -6.76 -1.54
C GLY A 109 22.17 -6.61 -2.11
N PHE A 110 21.54 -5.44 -1.95
CA PHE A 110 20.17 -5.17 -2.39
C PHE A 110 19.97 -3.67 -2.67
N ALA A 111 18.91 -3.33 -3.40
CA ALA A 111 18.58 -1.95 -3.73
C ALA A 111 18.02 -1.19 -2.50
N VAL A 112 18.90 -0.59 -1.70
CA VAL A 112 18.52 0.16 -0.49
C VAL A 112 17.62 1.34 -0.84
N GLU A 113 17.99 2.13 -1.84
CA GLU A 113 17.18 3.25 -2.34
C GLU A 113 15.75 2.80 -2.65
N ARG A 114 15.61 1.67 -3.36
CA ARG A 114 14.30 1.16 -3.76
C ARG A 114 13.50 0.64 -2.59
N THR A 115 14.17 0.05 -1.61
CA THR A 115 13.55 -0.34 -0.34
C THR A 115 12.98 0.88 0.41
N VAL A 116 13.74 1.98 0.46
CA VAL A 116 13.29 3.24 1.10
C VAL A 116 12.12 3.86 0.32
N PHE A 117 12.16 3.83 -1.00
CA PHE A 117 11.06 4.28 -1.86
C PHE A 117 9.77 3.49 -1.59
N VAL A 118 9.83 2.16 -1.62
CA VAL A 118 8.68 1.27 -1.37
C VAL A 118 8.12 1.47 0.04
N ALA A 119 8.98 1.57 1.05
CA ALA A 119 8.56 1.87 2.42
C ALA A 119 7.84 3.23 2.52
N THR A 120 8.34 4.24 1.80
CA THR A 120 7.72 5.56 1.74
C THR A 120 6.35 5.51 1.08
N LEU A 121 6.22 4.83 -0.06
CA LEU A 121 4.94 4.63 -0.74
C LEU A 121 3.92 3.94 0.16
N HIS A 122 4.33 2.85 0.83
CA HIS A 122 3.45 2.13 1.73
C HIS A 122 2.95 3.02 2.87
N ARG A 123 3.80 3.91 3.40
CA ARG A 123 3.39 4.90 4.40
C ARG A 123 2.40 5.94 3.86
N LEU A 124 2.55 6.38 2.61
CA LEU A 124 1.64 7.34 1.99
C LEU A 124 0.25 6.75 1.72
N PHE A 125 0.16 5.47 1.34
CA PHE A 125 -1.11 4.86 0.92
C PHE A 125 -1.85 4.06 2.01
N VAL A 126 -1.13 3.34 2.85
CA VAL A 126 -1.71 2.38 3.81
C VAL A 126 -1.25 2.65 5.25
N SER A 127 -0.05 3.20 5.43
CA SER A 127 0.55 3.48 6.74
C SER A 127 0.77 2.23 7.63
N GLY A 128 0.96 1.05 7.03
CA GLY A 128 1.24 -0.20 7.76
C GLY A 128 2.70 -0.36 8.22
N SER A 129 3.01 -1.52 8.82
CA SER A 129 4.37 -1.92 9.23
C SER A 129 5.24 -2.37 8.04
N ASP A 130 6.55 -2.47 8.23
CA ASP A 130 7.47 -2.99 7.19
C ASP A 130 7.12 -4.42 6.78
N ARG A 131 6.59 -5.23 7.72
CA ARG A 131 6.06 -6.56 7.42
C ARG A 131 4.85 -6.48 6.49
N SER A 132 3.90 -5.61 6.79
CA SER A 132 2.74 -5.37 5.93
C SER A 132 3.13 -4.79 4.57
N CYS A 133 4.27 -4.09 4.49
CA CYS A 133 4.79 -3.51 3.25
C CYS A 133 5.17 -4.58 2.21
N VAL A 134 5.77 -5.69 2.67
CA VAL A 134 6.16 -6.81 1.80
C VAL A 134 4.96 -7.48 1.15
N ASP A 135 3.86 -7.64 1.88
CA ASP A 135 2.63 -8.20 1.31
C ASP A 135 1.94 -7.18 0.38
N TRP A 136 1.97 -5.89 0.78
CA TRP A 136 1.35 -4.82 0.01
C TRP A 136 1.99 -4.62 -1.36
N MET A 137 3.33 -4.61 -1.43
CA MET A 137 4.06 -4.32 -2.68
C MET A 137 3.81 -5.36 -3.79
N GLN A 138 3.40 -6.59 -3.46
CA GLN A 138 3.11 -7.64 -4.45
C GLN A 138 1.95 -7.26 -5.40
N SER A 139 1.07 -6.38 -4.94
CA SER A 139 -0.09 -5.91 -5.71
C SER A 139 0.16 -4.61 -6.48
N ASP A 140 1.37 -4.04 -6.38
CA ASP A 140 1.76 -2.77 -7.00
C ASP A 140 2.94 -3.00 -7.95
N ALA A 141 2.89 -2.44 -9.16
CA ALA A 141 3.99 -2.54 -10.10
C ALA A 141 5.03 -1.48 -9.75
N ILE A 142 6.13 -1.90 -9.12
CA ILE A 142 7.21 -1.02 -8.66
C ILE A 142 8.52 -1.51 -9.27
N ASP A 143 9.04 -0.75 -10.23
CA ASP A 143 10.30 -1.08 -10.90
C ASP A 143 11.47 -1.13 -9.90
N GLY A 144 12.20 -2.25 -9.92
CA GLY A 144 13.36 -2.51 -9.07
C GLY A 144 13.02 -3.05 -7.67
N ALA A 145 11.75 -3.35 -7.39
CA ALA A 145 11.30 -3.90 -6.11
C ALA A 145 11.16 -5.43 -6.10
N GLU A 146 11.45 -6.11 -7.21
CA GLU A 146 11.11 -7.52 -7.45
C GLU A 146 11.78 -8.47 -6.45
N ASP A 147 13.04 -8.20 -6.11
CA ASP A 147 13.85 -9.03 -5.20
C ASP A 147 13.85 -8.51 -3.75
N LEU A 148 12.98 -7.54 -3.42
CA LEU A 148 12.93 -7.01 -2.07
C LEU A 148 12.28 -8.00 -1.11
N ALA A 149 12.92 -8.19 0.04
CA ALA A 149 12.47 -9.08 1.10
C ALA A 149 12.43 -8.33 2.44
N LEU A 150 11.67 -8.86 3.41
CA LEU A 150 11.46 -8.21 4.71
C LEU A 150 12.76 -7.73 5.38
N HIS A 151 13.81 -8.55 5.34
CA HIS A 151 15.08 -8.21 5.97
C HIS A 151 15.82 -7.05 5.26
N HIS A 152 15.55 -6.78 3.98
CA HIS A 152 16.02 -5.60 3.27
C HIS A 152 15.43 -4.33 3.87
N PHE A 153 14.13 -4.33 4.20
CA PHE A 153 13.47 -3.19 4.87
C PHE A 153 14.11 -2.88 6.22
N TYR A 154 14.32 -3.88 7.06
CA TYR A 154 14.98 -3.67 8.35
C TYR A 154 16.40 -3.13 8.21
N ARG A 155 17.18 -3.65 7.26
CA ARG A 155 18.55 -3.17 6.99
C ARG A 155 18.55 -1.74 6.44
N ALA A 156 17.60 -1.39 5.58
CA ALA A 156 17.45 -0.04 5.05
C ALA A 156 17.06 0.95 6.16
N MET A 157 16.10 0.61 7.02
CA MET A 157 15.69 1.45 8.15
C MET A 157 16.82 1.60 9.17
N ALA A 158 17.56 0.53 9.45
CA ALA A 158 18.74 0.58 10.31
C ALA A 158 19.84 1.49 9.74
N TRP A 159 20.05 1.46 8.42
CA TRP A 159 20.98 2.38 7.76
C TRP A 159 20.51 3.84 7.84
N LEU A 160 19.24 4.13 7.56
CA LEU A 160 18.68 5.49 7.67
C LEU A 160 18.82 6.07 9.09
N GLY A 161 18.57 5.24 10.11
CA GLY A 161 18.72 5.59 11.52
C GLY A 161 20.14 5.47 12.06
N GLY A 162 21.11 5.08 11.24
CA GLY A 162 22.49 4.86 11.69
C GLY A 162 23.11 6.16 12.17
N GLU A 163 23.64 6.15 13.39
CA GLU A 163 24.30 7.31 14.01
C GLU A 163 25.67 7.56 13.34
N LEU A 164 25.98 8.83 13.10
CA LEU A 164 27.20 9.27 12.40
C LEU A 164 28.27 9.81 13.37
N GLY A 165 27.98 9.84 14.66
CA GLY A 165 28.89 10.30 15.70
C GLY A 165 28.15 10.68 16.97
N ASP A 166 28.90 11.17 17.94
CA ASP A 166 28.35 11.52 19.25
C ASP A 166 27.39 12.71 19.17
N ARG A 167 26.39 12.68 20.05
CA ARG A 167 25.42 13.76 20.23
C ARG A 167 26.14 15.06 20.59
N GLN A 168 25.96 16.08 19.75
CA GLN A 168 26.49 17.42 20.01
C GLN A 168 25.86 18.00 21.29
N ALA A 169 26.64 18.79 22.04
CA ALA A 169 26.18 19.40 23.28
C ALA A 169 24.92 20.26 23.03
N GLY A 170 23.81 19.89 23.67
CA GLY A 170 22.51 20.58 23.52
C GLY A 170 21.57 20.05 22.44
N ALA A 171 22.02 19.15 21.55
CA ALA A 171 21.13 18.50 20.58
C ALA A 171 20.11 17.59 21.30
N LEU A 172 18.94 17.32 20.71
CA LEU A 172 17.91 16.45 21.31
C LEU A 172 18.11 14.95 21.02
N ALA A 173 18.79 14.63 19.91
CA ALA A 173 19.10 13.28 19.46
C ALA A 173 20.52 13.23 18.85
N PRO A 174 21.14 12.05 18.76
CA PRO A 174 22.35 11.85 17.95
C PRO A 174 22.10 12.20 16.49
N ARG A 175 23.16 12.57 15.77
CA ARG A 175 23.08 12.84 14.34
C ARG A 175 23.05 11.51 13.59
N CYS A 176 22.09 11.36 12.69
CA CYS A 176 21.88 10.14 11.90
C CYS A 176 22.08 10.38 10.40
N VAL A 177 22.18 9.29 9.62
CA VAL A 177 22.21 9.32 8.15
C VAL A 177 21.02 10.11 7.57
N LYS A 178 19.83 9.97 8.17
CA LYS A 178 18.64 10.75 7.82
C LYS A 178 18.91 12.26 7.80
N ASP A 179 19.64 12.80 8.77
CA ASP A 179 19.89 14.24 8.86
C ASP A 179 20.73 14.72 7.69
N VAL A 180 21.75 13.93 7.29
CA VAL A 180 22.57 14.22 6.09
C VAL A 180 21.73 14.16 4.81
N ILE A 181 20.77 13.23 4.71
CA ILE A 181 19.84 13.17 3.58
C ILE A 181 19.00 14.46 3.52
N GLU A 182 18.45 14.90 4.67
CA GLU A 182 17.64 16.12 4.74
C GLU A 182 18.45 17.38 4.39
N GLU A 183 19.69 17.48 4.86
CA GLU A 183 20.64 18.55 4.52
C GLU A 183 20.95 18.57 3.01
N GLN A 184 21.27 17.43 2.38
CA GLN A 184 21.56 17.39 0.94
C GLN A 184 20.32 17.72 0.09
N LEU A 185 19.13 17.28 0.50
CA LEU A 185 17.88 17.62 -0.15
C LEU A 185 17.51 19.10 0.03
N PHE A 186 17.91 19.71 1.14
CA PHE A 186 17.76 21.14 1.38
C PHE A 186 18.70 21.94 0.47
N GLU A 187 20.00 21.62 0.45
CA GLU A 187 20.99 22.33 -0.38
C GLU A 187 20.65 22.25 -1.88
N ARG A 188 20.13 21.11 -2.36
CA ARG A 188 19.65 20.97 -3.74
C ARG A 188 18.52 21.92 -4.12
N ARG A 189 17.67 22.27 -3.16
CA ARG A 189 16.49 23.12 -3.38
C ARG A 189 16.69 24.54 -2.92
N ARG A 190 17.85 24.84 -2.32
CA ARG A 190 18.24 26.19 -1.97
C ARG A 190 18.48 26.97 -3.26
N ASP A 191 17.67 27.99 -3.51
CA ASP A 191 18.01 29.02 -4.46
C ASP A 191 18.59 30.26 -3.75
N LEU A 192 19.27 31.11 -4.53
CA LEU A 192 19.87 32.36 -4.03
C LEU A 192 18.89 33.52 -4.05
N PHE A 193 17.62 33.28 -4.36
CA PHE A 193 16.61 34.32 -4.49
C PHE A 193 15.85 34.48 -3.17
N THR A 194 15.57 35.73 -2.83
CA THR A 194 14.86 36.09 -1.60
C THR A 194 13.34 36.03 -1.82
N ASP A 195 12.85 34.91 -2.36
CA ASP A 195 11.42 34.71 -2.54
C ASP A 195 10.75 34.43 -1.19
N LEU A 196 9.48 34.83 -1.05
CA LEU A 196 8.70 34.55 0.14
C LEU A 196 8.37 33.05 0.21
N SER A 197 9.19 32.27 0.91
CA SER A 197 8.93 30.84 1.15
C SER A 197 7.94 30.63 2.30
N LEU A 198 6.88 29.87 2.05
CA LEU A 198 5.97 29.43 3.10
C LEU A 198 6.47 28.11 3.68
N VAL A 199 6.92 28.14 4.93
CA VAL A 199 7.41 26.96 5.64
C VAL A 199 6.29 26.38 6.49
N PHE A 200 5.82 25.18 6.12
CA PHE A 200 4.88 24.43 6.96
C PHE A 200 5.67 23.66 8.01
N MET A 201 5.49 24.06 9.26
CA MET A 201 6.04 23.38 10.43
C MET A 201 4.93 22.56 11.08
N ASP A 202 5.08 21.24 11.10
CA ASP A 202 4.27 20.35 11.93
C ASP A 202 5.14 19.65 12.98
N THR A 203 4.57 19.45 14.17
CA THR A 203 5.20 18.70 15.24
C THR A 203 4.38 17.44 15.47
N THR A 204 4.89 16.31 14.97
CA THR A 204 4.29 14.99 15.25
C THR A 204 4.97 14.36 16.47
N SER A 205 4.19 13.89 17.44
CA SER A 205 4.67 13.04 18.54
C SER A 205 4.69 11.57 18.09
N LEU A 206 5.72 10.83 18.47
CA LEU A 206 5.82 9.38 18.24
C LEU A 206 5.48 8.62 19.53
N CYS A 207 4.54 7.68 19.43
CA CYS A 207 4.15 6.80 20.54
C CYS A 207 4.64 5.38 20.27
N PHE A 208 5.28 4.76 21.27
CA PHE A 208 5.78 3.39 21.17
C PHE A 208 5.03 2.48 22.15
N TYR A 209 4.70 1.28 21.71
CA TYR A 209 4.13 0.22 22.54
C TYR A 209 5.18 -0.87 22.75
N GLY A 210 5.57 -1.11 24.00
CA GLY A 210 6.61 -2.07 24.37
C GLY A 210 7.39 -1.63 25.60
N GLU A 211 8.44 -2.38 25.96
CA GLU A 211 9.31 -2.08 27.11
C GLU A 211 10.20 -0.83 26.91
N GLY A 212 10.33 -0.38 25.65
CA GLY A 212 11.21 0.72 25.28
C GLY A 212 12.60 0.30 24.86
N GLY A 213 13.31 1.23 24.24
CA GLY A 213 14.73 1.09 23.90
C GLY A 213 15.63 1.70 24.97
N GLU A 214 16.94 1.50 24.83
CA GLU A 214 17.94 2.00 25.78
C GLU A 214 17.90 3.53 25.96
N THR A 215 17.68 4.24 24.86
CA THR A 215 17.68 5.72 24.81
C THR A 215 16.29 6.30 24.55
N LEU A 216 15.45 5.55 23.84
CA LEU A 216 14.16 6.01 23.33
C LEU A 216 13.00 5.26 23.95
N GLY A 217 11.95 6.00 24.29
CA GLY A 217 10.77 5.44 24.88
C GLY A 217 10.97 5.28 26.38
N ARG A 218 10.95 6.41 27.08
CA ARG A 218 10.75 6.41 28.53
C ARG A 218 9.27 6.71 28.81
N HIS A 219 8.75 6.24 29.94
CA HIS A 219 7.38 6.56 30.34
C HIS A 219 7.20 8.08 30.45
N GLY A 220 6.12 8.61 29.85
CA GLY A 220 5.79 10.04 29.87
C GLY A 220 4.28 10.27 29.96
N HIS A 221 3.86 11.55 30.00
CA HIS A 221 2.45 11.90 30.13
C HIS A 221 1.71 11.84 28.79
N SER A 222 0.75 10.91 28.68
CA SER A 222 -0.14 10.81 27.52
C SER A 222 -1.28 11.84 27.58
N LYS A 223 -1.51 12.57 26.47
CA LYS A 223 -2.71 13.40 26.28
C LYS A 223 -4.01 12.58 26.29
N ARG A 224 -3.95 11.30 25.92
CA ARG A 224 -5.06 10.35 26.10
C ARG A 224 -4.95 9.79 27.52
N LYS A 225 -5.94 10.07 28.37
CA LYS A 225 -6.04 9.63 29.79
C LYS A 225 -6.12 8.10 29.92
N ASN A 226 -5.10 7.37 29.47
CA ASN A 226 -5.01 5.94 29.60
C ASN A 226 -3.66 5.59 30.25
N PRO A 227 -3.62 5.34 31.57
CA PRO A 227 -2.39 5.18 32.34
C PRO A 227 -1.59 3.92 31.96
N ALA A 228 -2.17 3.01 31.15
CA ALA A 228 -1.53 1.79 30.69
C ALA A 228 -0.80 1.93 29.33
N LEU A 229 -0.91 3.08 28.64
CA LEU A 229 -0.41 3.23 27.28
C LEU A 229 0.81 4.16 27.20
N ALA A 230 1.92 3.55 26.77
CA ALA A 230 2.98 4.11 25.95
C ALA A 230 3.77 5.30 26.53
N LEU A 231 4.93 4.98 27.08
CA LEU A 231 6.20 5.38 26.48
C LEU A 231 6.13 6.59 25.52
N PHE A 232 6.49 7.77 26.00
CA PHE A 232 6.30 9.04 25.29
C PHE A 232 7.65 9.58 24.82
N LEU A 233 7.78 9.81 23.51
CA LEU A 233 8.86 10.59 22.94
C LEU A 233 8.27 11.74 22.16
N ASN A 234 8.33 12.93 22.77
CA ASN A 234 8.38 14.16 22.02
C ASN A 234 9.79 14.25 21.40
N ILE A 235 10.03 13.46 20.36
CA ILE A 235 11.00 13.90 19.36
C ILE A 235 10.20 14.90 18.54
N PRO A 236 10.51 16.21 18.57
CA PRO A 236 10.07 17.06 17.49
C PRO A 236 10.76 16.51 16.24
N ALA A 237 10.10 15.58 15.54
CA ALA A 237 10.36 15.38 14.14
C ALA A 237 9.81 16.66 13.48
N MET A 238 10.61 17.73 13.55
CA MET A 238 10.31 18.98 12.90
C MET A 238 10.41 18.69 11.41
N ARG A 239 9.29 18.26 10.83
CA ARG A 239 9.21 17.95 9.41
C ARG A 239 9.00 19.29 8.72
N CYS A 240 10.11 19.98 8.47
CA CYS A 240 10.12 21.20 7.71
C CYS A 240 9.84 20.84 6.24
N VAL A 241 8.62 21.07 5.78
CA VAL A 241 8.30 21.03 4.35
C VAL A 241 8.33 22.47 3.86
N ILE A 242 9.42 22.82 3.17
CA ILE A 242 9.52 24.08 2.45
C ILE A 242 8.72 23.91 1.17
N ALA A 243 7.63 24.66 1.05
CA ALA A 243 6.84 24.75 -0.16
C ALA A 243 7.11 26.11 -0.81
N ASP A 244 7.95 26.14 -1.84
CA ASP A 244 8.09 27.33 -2.67
C ASP A 244 6.87 27.46 -3.58
N VAL A 245 5.93 28.30 -3.13
CA VAL A 245 4.82 28.74 -3.97
C VAL A 245 5.35 29.85 -4.86
N LYS A 246 5.88 29.48 -6.03
CA LYS A 246 6.14 30.46 -7.09
C LYS A 246 4.80 31.01 -7.57
N SER A 247 4.42 32.17 -7.06
CA SER A 247 3.36 32.96 -7.68
C SER A 247 3.84 33.33 -9.08
N PRO A 248 3.12 32.99 -10.17
CA PRO A 248 3.37 33.64 -11.44
C PRO A 248 3.01 35.11 -11.23
N MET A 249 4.01 35.96 -11.04
CA MET A 249 3.82 37.39 -11.24
C MET A 249 3.35 37.55 -12.68
N GLN A 250 2.08 37.93 -12.83
CA GLN A 250 1.54 38.41 -14.08
C GLN A 250 2.31 39.67 -14.45
N GLU A 251 2.97 39.66 -15.61
CA GLU A 251 3.26 40.89 -16.36
C GLU A 251 1.98 41.39 -17.04
#